data_AF-A0A1V0QF23-F1
#
_entry.id   AF-A0A1V0QF23-F1
#
_cell.length_a   1.000
_cell.length_b   1.000
_cell.length_c   1.000
_cell.angle_alpha   90.00
_cell.angle_beta   90.00
_cell.angle_gamma   90.00
#
_symmetry.space_group_name_H-M   'P 1'
#
loop_
_entity.id
_entity.type
_entity.pdbx_description
1 polymer ?
#
loop_
_entity_poly.entity_id
_entity_poly.type
_entity_poly.pdbx_seq_one_letter_code
_entity_poly.pdbx_strand_id
1 'polypeptide(L)'
;MIIRWLTGYSQSEIETMAEKTVTYAGFFENAPQMNPKRKLIKGTICGVRVEDIEEPLMQDIRYLDKLIDELAKGKAMDEILRNITDSDLFVP
;
A
#
# COMPACT_ATOMS: atom_id res chain seq x y z
N MET A 1 10.27 0.50 1.00
CA MET A 1 9.84 -0.82 0.50
C MET A 1 8.33 -0.85 0.23
N ILE A 2 7.48 -0.68 1.25
CA ILE A 2 6.00 -0.67 1.10
C ILE A 2 5.52 0.40 0.12
N ILE A 3 5.97 1.66 0.28
CA ILE A 3 5.58 2.76 -0.60
C ILE A 3 5.92 2.45 -2.07
N ARG A 4 7.16 2.04 -2.32
CA ARG A 4 7.63 1.63 -3.65
C ARG A 4 6.81 0.48 -4.23
N TRP A 5 6.50 -0.53 -3.41
CA TRP A 5 5.67 -1.65 -3.82
C TRP A 5 4.25 -1.22 -4.15
N LEU A 6 3.67 -0.24 -3.44
CA LEU A 6 2.30 0.22 -3.66
C LEU A 6 2.18 1.12 -4.89
N THR A 7 3.11 2.07 -5.06
CA THR A 7 2.98 3.17 -6.03
C THR A 7 3.85 3.03 -7.28
N GLY A 8 4.85 2.14 -7.25
CA GLY A 8 5.83 2.00 -8.33
C GLY A 8 6.94 3.05 -8.32
N TYR A 9 6.97 3.97 -7.34
CA TYR A 9 8.08 4.91 -7.21
C TYR A 9 9.42 4.20 -6.97
N SER A 10 10.48 4.76 -7.53
CA SER A 10 11.86 4.50 -7.15
C SER A 10 12.18 5.11 -5.78
N GLN A 11 13.27 4.65 -5.16
CA GLN A 11 13.74 5.21 -3.90
C GLN A 11 14.12 6.69 -4.05
N SER A 12 14.81 7.05 -5.14
CA SER A 12 15.23 8.41 -5.44
C SER A 12 14.07 9.39 -5.66
N GLU A 13 12.97 8.93 -6.27
CA GLU A 13 11.77 9.76 -6.44
C GLU A 13 11.12 10.07 -5.09
N ILE A 14 11.04 9.07 -4.19
CA ILE A 14 10.52 9.26 -2.83
C ILE A 14 11.40 10.23 -2.04
N GLU A 15 12.72 10.08 -2.10
CA GLU A 15 13.67 10.98 -1.42
C GLU A 15 13.55 12.41 -1.96
N THR A 16 13.45 12.57 -3.28
CA THR A 16 13.22 13.89 -3.91
C THR A 16 11.90 14.51 -3.46
N MET A 17 10.83 13.72 -3.32
CA MET A 17 9.54 14.21 -2.83
C MET A 17 9.55 14.48 -1.32
N ALA A 18 10.41 13.83 -0.54
CA ALA A 18 10.56 14.11 0.88
C ALA A 18 11.24 15.47 1.13
N GLU A 19 12.07 15.93 0.19
CA GLU A 19 12.71 17.25 0.23
C GLU A 19 11.84 18.37 -0.36
N LYS A 20 10.80 18.02 -1.13
CA LYS A 20 9.89 18.98 -1.79
C LYS A 20 8.52 19.00 -1.13
N THR A 21 7.77 20.07 -1.35
CA THR A 21 6.36 20.10 -0.98
C THR A 21 5.53 19.44 -2.09
N VAL A 22 5.03 18.24 -1.84
CA VAL A 22 4.02 17.56 -2.67
C VAL A 22 2.74 17.41 -1.86
N THR A 23 1.58 17.64 -2.49
CA THR A 23 0.31 17.33 -1.83
C THR A 23 0.14 15.83 -1.75
N TYR A 24 -0.57 15.36 -0.72
CA TYR A 24 -0.79 13.93 -0.57
C TYR A 24 -1.61 13.34 -1.72
N ALA A 25 -2.60 14.08 -2.22
CA ALA A 25 -3.33 13.72 -3.44
C ALA A 25 -2.38 13.61 -4.65
N GLY A 26 -1.53 14.62 -4.86
CA GLY A 26 -0.55 14.63 -5.94
C GLY A 26 0.45 13.48 -5.85
N PHE A 27 0.82 13.04 -4.65
CA PHE A 27 1.68 11.87 -4.47
C PHE A 27 1.05 10.58 -5.03
N PHE A 28 -0.26 10.37 -4.87
CA PHE A 28 -0.93 9.18 -5.42
C PHE A 28 -1.32 9.35 -6.89
N GLU A 29 -1.78 10.54 -7.30
CA GLU A 29 -2.15 10.82 -8.69
C GLU A 29 -0.96 10.71 -9.64
N ASN A 30 0.26 11.01 -9.17
CA ASN A 30 1.50 10.91 -9.95
C ASN A 30 2.24 9.58 -9.75
N ALA A 31 1.63 8.59 -9.09
CA ALA A 31 2.24 7.28 -8.90
C ALA A 31 2.52 6.60 -10.25
N PRO A 32 3.77 6.19 -10.57
CA PRO A 32 4.13 5.66 -11.88
C PRO A 32 3.32 4.42 -12.26
N GLN A 33 3.10 3.54 -11.29
CA GLN A 33 2.33 2.32 -11.50
C GLN A 33 1.80 1.79 -10.17
N MET A 34 0.55 2.10 -9.86
CA MET A 34 -0.10 1.51 -8.69
C MET A 34 -0.19 -0.02 -8.83
N ASN A 35 0.30 -0.74 -7.82
CA ASN A 35 0.41 -2.18 -7.89
C ASN A 35 -0.98 -2.84 -7.91
N PRO A 36 -1.27 -3.76 -8.85
CA PRO A 36 -2.58 -4.41 -8.94
C PRO A 36 -2.92 -5.27 -7.72
N LYS A 37 -1.90 -5.84 -7.04
CA LYS A 37 -2.10 -6.62 -5.81
C LYS A 37 -2.66 -5.79 -4.66
N ARG A 38 -2.65 -4.45 -4.72
CA ARG A 38 -3.24 -3.59 -3.69
C ARG A 38 -4.73 -3.87 -3.47
N LYS A 39 -5.44 -4.39 -4.49
CA LYS A 39 -6.85 -4.80 -4.38
C LYS A 39 -7.06 -6.03 -3.48
N LEU A 40 -6.00 -6.73 -3.10
CA LEU A 40 -6.02 -7.79 -2.09
C LEU A 40 -5.94 -7.25 -0.65
N ILE A 41 -5.69 -5.95 -0.46
CA ILE A 41 -5.69 -5.32 0.85
C ILE A 41 -7.14 -5.14 1.30
N LYS A 42 -7.50 -5.77 2.42
CA LYS A 42 -8.86 -5.81 2.96
C LYS A 42 -8.88 -5.57 4.46
N GLY A 43 -10.07 -5.35 4.99
CA GLY A 43 -10.35 -5.18 6.40
C GLY A 43 -10.46 -3.71 6.81
N THR A 44 -10.41 -3.47 8.13
CA THR A 44 -10.66 -2.14 8.69
C THR A 44 -9.36 -1.41 9.01
N ILE A 45 -9.33 -0.10 8.74
CA ILE A 45 -8.32 0.86 9.19
C ILE A 45 -9.00 2.21 9.45
N CYS A 46 -8.58 2.94 10.49
CA CYS A 46 -9.16 4.25 10.84
C CYS A 46 -10.71 4.25 10.95
N GLY A 47 -11.32 3.12 11.35
CA GLY A 47 -12.77 2.99 11.49
C GLY A 47 -13.55 2.70 10.20
N VAL A 48 -12.88 2.58 9.05
CA VAL A 48 -13.53 2.28 7.76
C VAL A 48 -13.04 0.95 7.17
N ARG A 49 -13.92 0.24 6.46
CA ARG A 49 -13.56 -0.97 5.70
C ARG A 49 -13.00 -0.57 4.34
N VAL A 50 -11.76 -0.95 4.05
CA VAL A 50 -11.02 -0.40 2.89
C VAL A 50 -11.64 -0.83 1.55
N GLU A 51 -12.10 -2.07 1.46
CA GLU A 51 -12.75 -2.61 0.27
C GLU A 51 -14.10 -1.96 -0.06
N ASP A 52 -14.73 -1.26 0.89
CA ASP A 52 -16.01 -0.58 0.70
C ASP A 52 -15.84 0.90 0.30
N ILE A 53 -14.60 1.42 0.26
CA ILE A 53 -14.34 2.82 -0.11
C ILE A 53 -14.51 2.98 -1.63
N GLU A 54 -15.53 3.76 -2.01
CA GLU A 54 -15.85 4.01 -3.43
C GLU A 54 -14.93 5.06 -4.08
N GLU A 55 -14.49 6.06 -3.33
CA GLU A 55 -13.64 7.12 -3.86
C GLU A 55 -12.21 6.58 -4.05
N PRO A 56 -11.70 6.50 -5.30
CA PRO A 56 -10.47 5.77 -5.59
C PRO A 56 -9.23 6.31 -4.88
N LEU A 57 -9.07 7.62 -4.78
CA LEU A 57 -7.90 8.23 -4.14
C LEU A 57 -7.88 7.92 -2.64
N MET A 58 -9.01 8.07 -1.96
CA MET A 58 -9.18 7.74 -0.55
C MET A 58 -8.96 6.24 -0.30
N GLN A 59 -9.38 5.38 -1.21
CA GLN A 59 -9.10 3.95 -1.12
C GLN A 59 -7.59 3.68 -1.20
N ASP A 60 -6.88 4.30 -2.15
CA ASP A 60 -5.44 4.14 -2.30
C ASP A 60 -4.66 4.71 -1.09
N ILE A 61 -5.13 5.81 -0.51
CA ILE A 61 -4.62 6.35 0.76
C ILE A 61 -4.79 5.32 1.88
N ARG A 62 -5.99 4.75 2.05
CA ARG A 62 -6.26 3.78 3.12
C ARG A 62 -5.56 2.44 2.90
N TYR A 63 -5.23 2.08 1.67
CA TYR A 63 -4.31 0.97 1.43
C TYR A 63 -2.94 1.22 2.06
N LEU A 64 -2.35 2.41 1.86
CA LEU A 64 -1.07 2.73 2.47
C LEU A 64 -1.14 2.71 4.00
N ASP A 65 -2.15 3.35 4.59
CA ASP A 65 -2.35 3.34 6.05
C ASP A 65 -2.45 1.92 6.59
N LYS A 66 -3.18 1.04 5.89
CA LYS A 66 -3.35 -0.35 6.29
C LYS A 66 -2.01 -1.11 6.27
N LEU A 67 -1.20 -0.93 5.23
CA LEU A 67 0.11 -1.59 5.11
C LEU A 67 1.07 -1.13 6.22
N ILE A 68 1.02 0.16 6.59
CA ILE A 68 1.83 0.70 7.69
C ILE A 68 1.32 0.23 9.06
N ASP A 69 0.00 0.15 9.26
CA ASP A 69 -0.61 -0.44 10.46
C ASP A 69 -0.20 -1.92 10.64
N GLU A 70 -0.20 -2.68 9.55
CA GLU A 70 0.27 -4.07 9.54
C GLU A 70 1.75 -4.20 9.90
N LEU A 71 2.60 -3.32 9.37
CA LEU A 71 4.00 -3.23 9.74
C LEU A 71 4.18 -2.90 11.23
N ALA A 72 3.44 -1.92 11.74
CA ALA A 72 3.50 -1.52 13.15
C ALA A 72 3.04 -2.64 14.10
N LYS A 73 2.15 -3.54 13.62
CA LYS A 73 1.71 -4.75 14.34
C LYS A 73 2.67 -5.93 14.21
N GLY A 74 3.81 -5.76 13.52
CA GLY A 74 4.84 -6.77 13.41
C GLY A 74 4.55 -7.88 12.40
N LYS A 75 3.65 -7.66 11.43
CA LYS A 75 3.40 -8.63 10.36
C LYS A 75 4.65 -8.81 9.48
N ALA A 76 4.79 -10.01 8.93
CA ALA A 76 5.87 -10.32 7.99
C ALA A 76 5.72 -9.50 6.69
N MET A 77 6.84 -9.10 6.09
CA MET A 77 6.83 -8.27 4.88
C MET A 77 6.14 -8.98 3.70
N ASP A 78 6.29 -10.30 3.56
CA ASP A 78 5.62 -11.05 2.49
C ASP A 78 4.10 -11.04 2.66
N GLU A 79 3.60 -11.13 3.90
CA GLU A 79 2.19 -10.97 4.20
C GLU A 79 1.72 -9.55 3.83
N ILE A 80 2.44 -8.52 4.28
CA ILE A 80 2.13 -7.10 3.99
C ILE A 80 2.07 -6.85 2.47
N LEU A 81 3.05 -7.34 1.72
CA LEU A 81 3.17 -7.14 0.28
C LEU A 81 2.34 -8.14 -0.56
N ARG A 82 1.51 -8.96 0.10
CA ARG A 82 0.64 -9.94 -0.57
C ARG A 82 1.44 -10.82 -1.54
N ASN A 83 2.64 -11.21 -1.11
CA ASN A 83 3.42 -12.22 -1.79
C ASN A 83 2.89 -13.56 -1.32
N ILE A 84 2.41 -14.37 -2.27
CA ILE A 84 2.10 -15.77 -1.98
C ILE A 84 3.45 -16.42 -1.66
N THR A 85 3.60 -16.91 -0.44
CA THR A 85 4.71 -17.81 -0.13
C THR A 85 4.30 -19.22 -0.53
N ASP A 86 5.23 -20.03 -1.03
CA ASP A 86 4.97 -21.42 -1.44
C ASP A 86 4.33 -22.27 -0.32
N SER A 87 4.43 -21.82 0.95
CA SER A 87 3.71 -22.38 2.09
C SER A 87 2.18 -22.38 1.97
N ASP A 88 1.60 -21.47 1.16
CA ASP A 88 0.15 -21.34 0.99
C ASP A 88 -0.40 -22.26 -0.12
N LEU A 89 0.49 -22.80 -0.97
CA LEU A 89 0.18 -23.76 -2.03
C LEU A 89 0.27 -25.22 -1.56
N PHE A 90 0.77 -25.45 -0.34
CA PHE A 90 0.94 -26.77 0.28
C PHE A 90 0.09 -26.95 1.54
N VAL A 91 -1.11 -26.37 1.57
CA VAL A 91 -2.15 -26.78 2.53
C VAL A 91 -3.04 -27.82 1.83
N PRO A 92 -3.03 -29.11 2.26
CA PRO A 92 -3.93 -30.14 1.72
C PRO A 92 -5.41 -29.86 2.03
#